data_AF-A0AAW2U319-F1
#
_entry.id   AF-A0AAW2U319-F1
#
_cell.length_a   1.000
_cell.length_b   1.000
_cell.length_c   1.000
_cell.angle_alpha   90.00
_cell.angle_beta   90.00
_cell.angle_gamma   90.00
#
_symmetry.space_group_name_H-M   'P 1'
#
loop_
_entity.id
_entity.type
_entity.pdbx_description
1 polymer ?
#
loop_
_entity_poly.entity_id
_entity_poly.type
_entity_poly.pdbx_seq_one_letter_code
_entity_poly.pdbx_strand_id
1 'polypeptide(L)'
;MVVRSLYVKKDPFRPRESDEELLDPEVPYLSAIGALMYLANHTRPYITFVVDLLERYSSSPTRRHWNGIKHILRYLKGTMAMGLFYSKVSNSNLIGYVDADYLSDPHNGRSQTGYLFLCGGTTIS
;
A
#
# COMPACT_ATOMS: atom_id res chain seq x y z
N MET A 1 9.76 3.21 4.19
CA MET A 1 10.42 1.99 3.69
C MET A 1 9.82 0.78 4.42
N VAL A 2 8.87 0.09 3.79
CA VAL A 2 8.32 -1.16 4.35
C VAL A 2 9.26 -2.26 3.93
N VAL A 3 10.08 -2.73 4.87
CA VAL A 3 10.98 -3.86 4.64
C VAL A 3 10.14 -5.11 4.54
N ARG A 4 10.06 -5.71 3.34
CA ARG A 4 9.46 -7.05 3.19
C ARG A 4 10.25 -8.03 4.05
N SER A 5 9.55 -9.00 4.64
CA SER A 5 10.18 -9.98 5.53
C SER A 5 11.30 -10.73 4.80
N LEU A 6 12.51 -10.76 5.38
CA LEU A 6 13.62 -11.61 4.91
C LEU A 6 13.25 -13.10 5.03
N TYR A 7 12.33 -13.45 5.93
CA TYR A 7 11.73 -14.76 5.99
C TYR A 7 10.59 -14.87 4.97
N VAL A 8 10.93 -15.34 3.78
CA VAL A 8 10.05 -15.52 2.60
C VAL A 8 8.70 -16.15 2.95
N LYS A 9 8.70 -17.23 3.75
CA LYS A 9 7.47 -17.93 4.15
C LYS A 9 6.56 -17.14 5.11
N LYS A 10 7.12 -16.17 5.83
CA LYS A 10 6.37 -15.31 6.76
C LYS A 10 5.98 -13.98 6.12
N ASP A 11 6.37 -13.73 4.87
CA ASP A 11 5.99 -12.52 4.15
C ASP A 11 4.48 -12.52 3.91
N PRO A 12 3.71 -11.59 4.51
CA PRO A 12 2.27 -11.52 4.31
C PRO A 12 1.91 -11.19 2.85
N PHE A 13 2.86 -10.72 2.05
CA PHE A 13 2.68 -10.34 0.65
C PHE A 13 3.34 -11.29 -0.35
N ARG A 14 3.71 -12.50 0.10
CA ARG A 14 4.18 -13.56 -0.78
C ARG A 14 3.20 -13.85 -1.93
N PRO A 15 3.69 -14.35 -3.08
CA PRO A 15 2.86 -14.88 -4.14
C PRO A 15 1.82 -15.86 -3.60
N ARG A 16 0.68 -15.90 -4.27
CA ARG A 16 -0.35 -16.89 -3.98
C ARG A 16 0.21 -18.28 -4.24
N GLU A 17 0.13 -19.16 -3.26
CA GLU A 17 0.43 -20.59 -3.43
C GLU A 17 -0.79 -21.35 -3.95
N SER A 18 -0.57 -22.50 -4.59
CA SER A 18 -1.64 -23.29 -5.22
C SER A 18 -2.60 -23.95 -4.23
N ASP A 19 -2.18 -24.11 -2.97
CA ASP A 19 -2.95 -24.65 -1.86
C ASP A 19 -3.79 -23.58 -1.13
N GLU A 20 -3.63 -22.29 -1.45
CA GLU A 20 -4.45 -21.24 -0.85
C GLU A 20 -5.87 -21.24 -1.44
N GLU A 21 -6.87 -21.41 -0.56
CA GLU A 21 -8.28 -21.27 -0.93
C GLU A 21 -8.58 -19.86 -1.43
N LEU A 22 -9.31 -19.81 -2.56
CA LEU A 22 -9.84 -18.57 -3.09
C LEU A 22 -10.83 -17.96 -2.12
N LEU A 23 -10.84 -16.63 -2.10
CA LEU A 23 -11.84 -15.88 -1.35
C LEU A 23 -13.22 -16.07 -2.00
N ASP A 24 -14.25 -16.19 -1.17
CA ASP A 24 -15.63 -16.26 -1.61
C ASP A 24 -15.99 -15.02 -2.48
N PRO A 25 -16.62 -15.20 -3.65
CA PRO A 25 -17.09 -14.10 -4.50
C PRO A 25 -17.99 -13.08 -3.79
N GLU A 26 -18.69 -13.47 -2.72
CA GLU A 26 -19.52 -12.54 -1.92
C GLU A 26 -18.70 -11.51 -1.15
N VAL A 27 -17.41 -11.76 -0.93
CA VAL A 27 -16.54 -10.82 -0.20
C VAL A 27 -16.16 -9.65 -1.12
N PRO A 28 -16.42 -8.39 -0.72
CA PRO A 28 -16.25 -7.22 -1.59
C PRO A 28 -14.78 -6.77 -1.70
N TYR A 29 -13.90 -7.65 -2.20
CA TYR A 29 -12.45 -7.41 -2.30
C TYR A 29 -12.12 -6.21 -3.20
N LEU A 30 -12.62 -6.23 -4.44
CA LEU A 30 -12.38 -5.17 -5.43
C LEU A 30 -12.93 -3.81 -4.98
N SER A 31 -14.12 -3.82 -4.38
CA SER A 31 -14.74 -2.60 -3.83
C SER A 31 -13.89 -2.01 -2.70
N ALA A 32 -13.37 -2.87 -1.80
CA ALA A 32 -12.47 -2.44 -0.75
C ALA A 32 -11.13 -1.89 -1.29
N ILE A 33 -10.54 -2.55 -2.29
CA ILE A 33 -9.32 -2.05 -2.96
C ILE A 33 -9.56 -0.68 -3.59
N GLY A 34 -10.67 -0.50 -4.33
CA GLY A 34 -11.00 0.79 -4.93
C GLY A 34 -11.14 1.92 -3.91
N ALA A 35 -11.82 1.64 -2.78
CA ALA A 35 -11.94 2.61 -1.70
C ALA A 35 -10.58 2.94 -1.05
N LEU A 36 -9.73 1.93 -0.84
CA LEU A 36 -8.39 2.14 -0.29
C LEU A 36 -7.46 2.89 -1.25
N MET A 37 -7.56 2.63 -2.55
CA MET A 37 -6.79 3.32 -3.59
C MET A 37 -7.17 4.80 -3.68
N TYR A 38 -8.46 5.12 -3.52
CA TYR A 38 -8.90 6.50 -3.39
C TYR A 38 -8.23 7.19 -2.19
N LEU A 39 -8.22 6.55 -1.02
CA LEU A 39 -7.57 7.10 0.17
C LEU A 39 -6.06 7.26 -0.02
N ALA A 40 -5.39 6.25 -0.61
CA ALA A 40 -3.96 6.25 -0.87
C ALA A 40 -3.53 7.48 -1.71
N ASN A 41 -4.26 7.76 -2.79
CA ASN A 41 -3.91 8.84 -3.71
C ASN A 41 -4.22 10.25 -3.19
N HIS A 42 -5.19 10.40 -2.27
CA HIS A 42 -5.69 11.72 -1.90
C HIS A 42 -5.36 12.16 -0.47
N THR A 43 -5.51 11.26 0.50
CA THR A 43 -5.51 11.66 1.93
C THR A 43 -4.54 10.86 2.79
N ARG A 44 -4.11 9.69 2.31
CA ARG A 44 -3.36 8.69 3.08
C ARG A 44 -2.21 8.08 2.24
N PRO A 45 -1.26 8.88 1.71
CA PRO A 45 -0.19 8.37 0.83
C PRO A 45 0.72 7.31 1.48
N TYR A 46 0.71 7.20 2.80
CA TYR A 46 1.49 6.19 3.51
C TYR A 46 0.96 4.75 3.35
N ILE A 47 -0.29 4.54 2.89
CA ILE A 47 -0.81 3.17 2.64
C ILE A 47 -0.57 2.69 1.20
N THR A 48 -0.16 3.57 0.28
CA THR A 48 -0.06 3.30 -1.17
C THR A 48 0.66 1.99 -1.46
N PHE A 49 1.85 1.82 -0.89
CA PHE A 49 2.65 0.60 -1.07
C PHE A 49 1.87 -0.69 -0.78
N VAL A 50 1.14 -0.73 0.34
CA VAL A 50 0.42 -1.95 0.75
C VAL A 50 -0.82 -2.17 -0.10
N VAL A 51 -1.49 -1.09 -0.51
CA VAL A 51 -2.66 -1.14 -1.40
C VAL A 51 -2.25 -1.68 -2.77
N ASP A 52 -1.21 -1.11 -3.39
CA ASP A 52 -0.70 -1.53 -4.70
C ASP A 52 -0.29 -3.01 -4.71
N LEU A 53 0.22 -3.50 -3.57
CA LEU A 53 0.66 -4.88 -3.42
C LEU A 53 -0.53 -5.86 -3.33
N LEU A 54 -1.61 -5.45 -2.66
CA LEU A 54 -2.85 -6.23 -2.57
C LEU A 54 -3.67 -6.17 -3.86
N GLU A 55 -3.62 -5.06 -4.59
CA GLU A 55 -4.30 -4.91 -5.88
C GLU A 55 -3.84 -5.95 -6.90
N ARG A 56 -2.58 -6.38 -6.86
CA ARG A 56 -2.04 -7.42 -7.76
C ARG A 56 -2.80 -8.76 -7.71
N TYR A 57 -3.52 -9.01 -6.62
CA TYR A 57 -4.28 -10.24 -6.40
C TYR A 57 -5.80 -10.07 -6.65
N SER A 58 -6.20 -8.94 -7.25
CA SER A 58 -7.61 -8.59 -7.52
C SER A 58 -8.37 -9.60 -8.36
N SER A 59 -7.70 -10.33 -9.26
CA SER A 59 -8.32 -11.36 -10.10
C SER A 59 -8.60 -12.67 -9.36
N SER A 60 -7.83 -12.96 -8.31
CA SER A 60 -7.93 -14.22 -7.57
C SER A 60 -7.46 -14.05 -6.12
N PRO A 61 -8.21 -13.28 -5.31
CA PRO A 61 -7.85 -13.02 -3.92
C PRO A 61 -8.01 -14.28 -3.07
N THR A 62 -7.34 -14.30 -1.92
CA THR A 62 -7.40 -15.40 -0.94
C THR A 62 -7.73 -14.82 0.44
N ARG A 63 -8.03 -15.69 1.40
CA ARG A 63 -8.31 -15.27 2.78
C ARG A 63 -7.16 -14.47 3.40
N ARG A 64 -5.91 -14.77 3.01
CA ARG A 64 -4.71 -14.02 3.42
C ARG A 64 -4.75 -12.58 2.91
N HIS A 65 -5.04 -12.37 1.62
CA HIS A 65 -5.17 -11.03 1.04
C HIS A 65 -6.29 -10.22 1.71
N TRP A 66 -7.43 -10.87 1.99
CA TRP A 66 -8.53 -10.22 2.72
C TRP A 66 -8.15 -9.80 4.14
N ASN A 67 -7.35 -10.61 4.84
CA ASN A 67 -6.82 -10.22 6.15
C ASN A 67 -5.87 -9.00 6.05
N GLY A 68 -5.12 -8.88 4.95
CA GLY A 68 -4.33 -7.68 4.62
C GLY A 68 -5.21 -6.42 4.53
N ILE A 69 -6.31 -6.49 3.77
CA ILE A 69 -7.28 -5.39 3.68
C ILE A 69 -7.83 -5.02 5.06
N LYS A 70 -8.26 -6.01 5.86
CA LYS A 70 -8.74 -5.75 7.24
C LYS A 70 -7.69 -5.09 8.13
N HIS A 71 -6.41 -5.43 7.93
CA HIS A 71 -5.32 -4.82 8.67
C HIS A 71 -5.20 -3.32 8.33
N ILE A 72 -5.25 -2.97 7.04
CA ILE A 72 -5.28 -1.58 6.59
C ILE A 72 -6.48 -0.84 7.19
N LEU A 73 -7.68 -1.42 7.12
CA LEU A 73 -8.89 -0.79 7.68
C LEU A 73 -8.77 -0.55 9.19
N ARG A 74 -8.19 -1.48 9.94
CA ARG A 74 -7.93 -1.32 11.38
C ARG A 74 -6.92 -0.22 11.66
N TYR A 75 -5.87 -0.13 10.85
CA TYR A 75 -4.88 0.93 10.93
C TYR A 75 -5.48 2.31 10.61
N LEU A 76 -6.30 2.41 9.58
CA LEU A 76 -7.04 3.63 9.23
C LEU A 76 -7.98 4.07 10.36
N LYS A 77 -8.70 3.11 10.98
CA LYS A 77 -9.54 3.40 12.15
C LYS A 77 -8.71 3.97 13.31
N GLY A 78 -7.53 3.43 13.58
CA GLY A 78 -6.63 3.92 14.62
C GLY A 78 -5.97 5.27 14.31
N THR A 79 -5.90 5.65 13.03
CA THR A 79 -5.24 6.89 12.57
C THR A 79 -6.22 7.91 12.01
N MET A 80 -7.52 7.77 12.31
CA MET A 80 -8.59 8.60 11.75
C MET A 80 -8.40 10.09 12.03
N ALA A 81 -7.80 10.46 13.18
CA ALA A 81 -7.51 11.83 13.57
C ALA A 81 -6.24 12.43 12.93
N MET A 82 -5.44 11.62 12.24
CA MET A 82 -4.24 12.08 11.52
C MET A 82 -4.60 12.44 10.07
N GLY A 83 -3.84 13.34 9.46
CA GLY A 83 -4.06 13.74 8.07
C GLY A 83 -2.92 14.61 7.54
N LEU A 84 -2.99 14.93 6.25
CA LEU A 84 -2.08 15.88 5.62
C LEU A 84 -2.47 17.31 6.03
N PHE A 85 -1.48 18.13 6.42
CA PHE A 85 -1.70 19.51 6.85
C PHE A 85 -1.00 20.48 5.92
N TYR A 86 -1.76 21.14 5.06
CA TYR A 86 -1.24 22.18 4.17
C TYR A 86 -1.36 23.56 4.84
N SER A 87 -0.22 24.17 5.16
CA SER A 87 -0.18 25.51 5.72
C SER A 87 -0.32 26.56 4.63
N LYS A 88 -1.12 27.61 4.87
CA LYS A 88 -1.26 28.76 3.96
C LYS A 88 0.06 29.53 3.75
N VAL A 89 1.01 29.42 4.68
CA VAL A 89 2.28 30.17 4.70
C VAL A 89 3.43 29.34 4.11
N SER A 90 3.16 28.13 3.61
CA SER A 90 4.23 27.27 3.10
C SER A 90 4.83 27.84 1.82
N ASN A 91 6.17 27.93 1.76
CA ASN A 91 6.88 28.18 0.50
C ASN A 91 6.40 27.17 -0.55
N SER A 92 6.00 27.65 -1.73
CA SER A 92 5.44 26.85 -2.84
C SER A 92 6.50 26.01 -3.57
N ASN A 93 7.54 25.57 -2.86
CA ASN A 93 8.61 24.77 -3.41
C ASN A 93 8.11 23.34 -3.60
N LEU A 94 8.30 22.82 -4.81
CA LEU A 94 8.11 21.42 -5.13
C LEU A 94 9.43 20.68 -4.87
N ILE A 95 9.41 19.70 -3.98
CA ILE A 95 10.57 18.87 -3.63
C ILE A 95 10.24 17.44 -4.01
N GLY A 96 11.07 16.82 -4.85
CA GLY A 96 10.95 15.41 -5.20
C GLY A 96 12.02 14.57 -4.53
N TYR A 97 11.62 13.45 -3.94
CA TYR A 97 12.50 12.38 -3.51
C TYR A 97 12.25 11.18 -4.40
N VAL A 98 13.33 10.51 -4.80
CA VAL A 98 13.29 9.28 -5.57
C VAL A 98 14.24 8.30 -4.91
N ASP A 99 13.78 7.07 -4.78
CA ASP A 99 14.54 5.97 -4.21
C ASP A 99 14.33 4.71 -5.05
N ALA A 100 15.32 3.83 -5.09
CA ALA A 100 15.24 2.58 -5.82
C ALA A 100 15.93 1.47 -5.03
N ASP A 101 15.16 0.45 -4.68
CA ASP A 101 15.66 -0.74 -4.01
C ASP A 101 15.83 -1.89 -5.02
N TYR A 102 17.06 -2.35 -5.15
CA TYR A 102 17.42 -3.53 -5.95
C TYR A 102 17.01 -4.82 -5.27
N LEU A 103 16.40 -5.76 -6.02
CA LEU A 103 15.90 -7.06 -5.50
C LEU A 103 15.01 -6.94 -4.25
N SER A 104 14.26 -5.84 -4.11
CA SER A 104 13.37 -5.60 -2.97
C SER A 104 12.25 -6.63 -2.85
N ASP A 105 11.89 -7.31 -3.94
CA ASP A 105 10.98 -8.45 -3.92
C ASP A 105 11.74 -9.77 -3.71
N PRO A 106 11.77 -10.35 -2.48
CA PRO A 106 12.42 -11.64 -2.22
C PRO A 106 11.86 -12.86 -2.98
N HIS A 107 10.72 -12.76 -3.67
CA HIS A 107 10.11 -13.90 -4.36
C HIS A 107 10.47 -13.96 -5.84
N ASN A 108 10.57 -12.81 -6.50
CA ASN A 108 10.83 -12.72 -7.94
C ASN A 108 12.05 -11.87 -8.30
N GLY A 109 12.73 -11.28 -7.31
CA GLY A 109 13.89 -10.41 -7.52
C GLY A 109 13.56 -9.12 -8.26
N ARG A 110 12.31 -8.67 -8.28
CA ARG A 110 11.95 -7.40 -8.89
C ARG A 110 12.43 -6.25 -8.01
N SER A 111 13.12 -5.31 -8.65
CA SER A 111 13.43 -4.01 -8.05
C SER A 111 12.16 -3.18 -7.91
N GLN A 112 12.14 -2.29 -6.93
CA GLN A 112 11.06 -1.34 -6.71
C GLN A 112 11.64 0.07 -6.71
N THR A 113 10.98 0.96 -7.44
CA THR A 113 11.27 2.39 -7.42
C THR A 113 10.14 3.09 -6.68
N GLY A 114 10.51 3.92 -5.71
CA GLY A 114 9.59 4.78 -4.98
C GLY A 114 9.88 6.23 -5.28
N TYR A 115 8.83 7.05 -5.27
CA TYR A 115 8.98 8.50 -5.34
C TYR A 115 8.02 9.17 -4.37
N LEU A 116 8.39 10.36 -3.93
CA LEU A 116 7.60 11.19 -3.03
C LEU A 116 7.77 12.65 -3.44
N PHE A 117 6.66 13.31 -3.76
CA PHE A 117 6.66 14.75 -4.03
C PHE A 117 6.07 15.49 -2.84
N LEU A 118 6.74 16.53 -2.40
CA LEU A 118 6.26 17.47 -1.38
C LEU A 118 6.01 18.82 -2.04
N CYS A 119 4.86 19.42 -1.76
CA CYS A 119 4.56 20.81 -2.07
C CYS A 119 4.16 21.51 -0.77
N GLY A 120 4.80 22.64 -0.46
CA GLY A 120 4.49 23.37 0.77
C GLY A 120 4.80 22.58 2.05
N GLY A 121 5.79 21.69 2.01
CA GLY A 121 6.16 20.81 3.13
C GLY A 121 5.22 19.63 3.36
N THR A 122 4.24 19.41 2.48
CA THR A 122 3.26 18.31 2.59
C THR A 122 3.26 17.46 1.32
N THR A 123 3.01 16.16 1.46
CA THR A 123 2.99 15.21 0.35
C THR A 123 1.88 15.51 -0.65
N ILE A 124 2.18 15.36 -1.94
CA ILE A 124 1.21 15.36 -3.04
C ILE A 124 1.41 14.09 -3.87
N SER A 125 0.36 13.68 -4.58
CA SER A 125 0.37 12.53 -5.48
C SER A 125 0.22 12.95 -6.94
#